data_AF-A0AAE3DEC8-F1
#
_entry.id   AF-A0AAE3DEC8-F1
#
_cell.length_a   1.000
_cell.length_b   1.000
_cell.length_c   1.000
_cell.angle_alpha   90.00
_cell.angle_beta   90.00
_cell.angle_gamma   90.00
#
_symmetry.space_group_name_H-M   'P 1'
#
loop_
_entity.id
_entity.type
_entity.pdbx_description
1 polymer ?
#
loop_
_entity_poly.entity_id
_entity_poly.type
_entity_poly.pdbx_seq_one_letter_code
_entity_poly.pdbx_strand_id
1 'polypeptide(L)'
;MYPQHIQEAAAAMGRTLTESATPLYGSGLRLPDRRAVIELVKEVRRLLFPAYFGDPALMSLAPENYAALLLERICEKLTEQLKLALPEDQVDRAEEITREFARRLPQVQKLLLEDPDATFESDPAAAPAPVLKNPGDPFVYTI
;
A
#
# COMPACT_ATOMS: atom_id res chain seq x y z
N MET A 1 34.22 15.08 17.16
CA MET A 1 33.30 15.86 18.03
C MET A 1 32.61 16.89 17.15
N TYR A 2 31.28 16.99 17.18
CA TYR A 2 30.56 17.96 16.32
C TYR A 2 30.91 19.41 16.71
N PRO A 3 30.92 20.35 15.75
CA PRO A 3 31.07 21.78 16.03
C PRO A 3 30.00 22.30 17.00
N GLN A 4 30.34 23.34 17.77
CA GLN A 4 29.45 23.91 18.80
C GLN A 4 28.06 24.29 18.25
N HIS A 5 27.99 24.95 17.09
CA HIS A 5 26.71 25.33 16.47
C HIS A 5 25.81 24.13 16.14
N ILE A 6 26.40 22.97 15.79
CA ILE A 6 25.64 21.73 15.56
C ILE A 6 25.12 21.17 16.88
N GLN A 7 25.93 21.20 17.94
CA GLN A 7 25.51 20.74 19.27
C GLN A 7 24.37 21.58 19.85
N GLU A 8 24.44 22.90 19.69
CA GLU A 8 23.40 23.83 20.12
C GLU A 8 22.08 23.60 19.35
N ALA A 9 22.15 23.49 18.03
CA ALA A 9 20.98 23.18 17.21
C ALA A 9 20.40 21.79 17.54
N ALA A 10 21.24 20.77 17.71
CA ALA A 10 20.80 19.42 18.07
C ALA A 10 20.13 19.39 19.45
N ALA A 11 20.64 20.13 20.43
CA ALA A 11 20.03 20.23 21.75
C ALA A 11 18.66 20.92 21.68
N ALA A 12 18.54 21.99 20.90
CA ALA A 12 17.26 22.68 20.69
C ALA A 12 16.24 21.76 20.00
N MET A 13 16.64 21.05 18.94
CA MET A 13 15.78 20.08 18.25
C MET A 13 15.38 18.92 19.17
N GLY A 14 16.31 18.39 19.96
CA GLY A 14 16.04 17.29 20.89
C GLY A 14 15.00 17.65 21.95
N ARG A 15 15.03 18.90 22.45
CA ARG A 15 13.98 19.40 23.37
C ARG A 15 12.63 19.43 22.68
N THR A 16 12.53 20.01 21.49
CA THR A 16 11.28 20.05 20.72
C THR A 16 10.70 18.66 20.44
N LEU A 17 11.54 17.68 20.12
CA LEU A 17 11.13 16.30 19.85
C LEU A 17 10.64 15.56 21.12
N THR A 18 11.04 16.01 22.31
CA THR A 18 10.69 15.37 23.58
C THR A 18 9.52 16.06 24.28
N GLU A 19 9.44 17.39 24.16
CA GLU A 19 8.43 18.25 24.82
C GLU A 19 7.13 18.37 23.98
N SER A 20 7.11 17.84 22.76
CA SER A 20 5.91 17.85 21.92
C SER A 20 4.80 16.98 22.50
N ALA A 21 3.57 17.48 22.48
CA ALA A 21 2.39 16.76 22.96
C ALA A 21 2.11 15.46 22.19
N THR A 22 2.61 15.35 20.96
CA THR A 22 2.65 14.11 20.18
C THR A 22 4.07 13.55 20.24
N PRO A 23 4.26 12.25 20.54
CA PRO A 23 5.57 11.62 20.46
C PRO A 23 6.11 11.73 19.02
N LEU A 24 7.22 12.43 18.81
CA LEU A 24 7.85 12.59 17.49
C LEU A 24 9.11 11.71 17.34
N TYR A 25 9.55 11.07 18.41
CA TYR A 25 10.76 10.25 18.45
C TYR A 25 10.73 9.27 19.63
N GLY A 26 11.47 8.16 19.53
CA GLY A 26 11.65 7.19 20.62
C GLY A 26 10.68 6.00 20.61
N SER A 27 10.74 5.17 21.65
CA SER A 27 10.01 3.89 21.77
C SER A 27 8.50 4.01 21.91
N GLY A 28 7.98 5.22 22.17
CA GLY A 28 6.53 5.50 22.19
C GLY A 28 5.94 5.82 20.81
N LEU A 29 6.74 5.77 19.74
CA LEU A 29 6.29 6.09 18.39
C LEU A 29 5.45 4.94 17.81
N ARG A 30 4.14 4.96 18.08
CA ARG A 30 3.16 4.05 17.48
C ARG A 30 2.60 4.67 16.21
N LEU A 31 3.46 4.81 15.19
CA LEU A 31 3.06 5.33 13.88
C LEU A 31 3.20 4.23 12.83
N PRO A 32 2.18 4.02 11.98
CA PRO A 32 2.31 3.13 10.84
C PRO A 32 3.49 3.52 9.94
N ASP A 33 4.20 2.52 9.44
CA ASP A 33 5.27 2.71 8.47
C ASP A 33 4.65 3.05 7.10
N ARG A 34 4.88 4.29 6.65
CA ARG A 34 4.42 4.76 5.34
C ARG A 34 4.84 3.83 4.20
N ARG A 35 6.05 3.27 4.22
CA ARG A 35 6.52 2.34 3.20
C ARG A 35 5.74 1.04 3.26
N ALA A 36 5.48 0.51 4.45
CA ALA A 36 4.66 -0.69 4.62
C ALA A 36 3.23 -0.49 4.11
N VAL A 37 2.62 0.67 4.39
CA VAL A 37 1.29 1.03 3.87
C VAL A 37 1.29 1.13 2.34
N ILE A 38 2.31 1.74 1.73
CA ILE A 38 2.43 1.81 0.26
C ILE A 38 2.54 0.40 -0.34
N GLU A 39 3.35 -0.49 0.24
CA GLU A 39 3.47 -1.87 -0.22
C GLU A 39 2.17 -2.65 -0.03
N LEU A 40 1.45 -2.43 1.08
CA LEU A 40 0.12 -3.01 1.29
C LEU A 40 -0.86 -2.64 0.17
N VAL A 41 -0.90 -1.35 -0.21
CA VAL A 41 -1.76 -0.89 -1.32
C VAL A 41 -1.34 -1.53 -2.65
N LYS A 42 -0.05 -1.74 -2.89
CA LYS A 42 0.43 -2.47 -4.08
C LYS A 42 -0.03 -3.93 -4.10
N GLU A 43 0.03 -4.62 -2.96
CA GLU A 43 -0.44 -6.01 -2.86
C GLU A 43 -1.96 -6.11 -3.06
N VAL A 44 -2.73 -5.17 -2.53
CA VAL A 44 -4.19 -5.10 -2.79
C VAL A 44 -4.47 -4.89 -4.28
N ARG A 45 -3.76 -3.96 -4.94
CA ARG A 45 -3.91 -3.76 -6.40
C ARG A 45 -3.56 -5.00 -7.22
N ARG A 46 -2.52 -5.74 -6.83
CA ARG A 46 -2.15 -7.03 -7.44
C ARG A 46 -3.27 -8.05 -7.34
N LEU A 47 -3.88 -8.16 -6.16
CA LEU A 47 -4.99 -9.08 -5.93
C LEU A 47 -6.23 -8.71 -6.75
N LEU A 48 -6.58 -7.41 -6.78
CA LEU A 48 -7.78 -6.93 -7.47
C LEU A 48 -7.62 -6.96 -9.00
N PHE A 49 -6.42 -6.63 -9.51
CA PHE A 49 -6.13 -6.51 -10.94
C PHE A 49 -4.84 -7.23 -11.34
N PRO A 50 -4.84 -8.58 -11.28
CA PRO A 50 -3.63 -9.37 -11.54
C PRO A 50 -3.09 -9.21 -12.96
N ALA A 51 -3.95 -8.96 -13.96
CA ALA A 51 -3.52 -8.72 -15.34
C ALA A 51 -2.70 -7.43 -15.52
N TYR A 52 -2.86 -6.44 -14.64
CA TYR A 52 -2.20 -5.14 -14.74
C TYR A 52 -1.00 -5.01 -13.79
N PHE A 53 -1.17 -5.48 -12.55
CA PHE A 53 -0.17 -5.29 -11.50
C PHE A 53 0.47 -6.58 -11.02
N GLY A 54 -0.04 -7.74 -11.45
CA GLY A 54 0.39 -9.05 -10.98
C GLY A 54 1.87 -9.31 -11.19
N ASP A 55 2.46 -10.08 -10.28
CA ASP A 55 3.84 -10.54 -10.42
C ASP A 55 3.90 -11.69 -11.42
N PRO A 56 4.61 -11.55 -12.56
CA PRO A 56 4.72 -12.59 -13.58
C PRO A 56 5.21 -13.94 -13.03
N ALA A 57 6.04 -13.92 -11.98
CA ALA A 57 6.55 -15.14 -11.34
C ALA A 57 5.46 -15.88 -10.55
N LEU A 58 4.44 -15.17 -10.07
CA LEU A 58 3.32 -15.73 -9.32
C LEU A 58 2.12 -16.06 -10.23
N MET A 59 2.04 -15.47 -11.42
CA MET A 59 0.94 -15.72 -12.37
C MET A 59 0.93 -17.13 -12.97
N SER A 60 1.99 -17.93 -12.77
CA SER A 60 2.00 -19.36 -13.14
C SER A 60 1.25 -20.25 -12.14
N LEU A 61 0.87 -19.72 -10.98
CA LEU A 61 0.09 -20.45 -9.97
C LEU A 61 -1.37 -20.57 -10.40
N ALA A 62 -2.08 -21.55 -9.81
CA ALA A 62 -3.54 -21.58 -9.87
C ALA A 62 -4.11 -20.27 -9.27
N PRO A 63 -5.18 -19.68 -9.84
CA PRO A 63 -5.74 -18.41 -9.39
C PRO A 63 -6.08 -18.38 -7.88
N GLU A 64 -6.58 -19.49 -7.34
CA GLU A 64 -6.92 -19.62 -5.92
C GLU A 64 -5.68 -19.54 -5.03
N ASN A 65 -4.57 -20.17 -5.46
CA ASN A 65 -3.30 -20.15 -4.73
C ASN A 65 -2.64 -18.76 -4.80
N TYR A 66 -2.73 -18.09 -5.96
CA TYR A 66 -2.29 -16.71 -6.12
C TYR A 66 -3.04 -15.77 -5.17
N ALA A 67 -4.38 -15.87 -5.16
CA ALA A 67 -5.22 -15.04 -4.31
C ALA A 67 -4.97 -15.32 -2.81
N ALA A 68 -4.85 -16.59 -2.41
CA ALA A 68 -4.57 -16.98 -1.04
C ALA A 68 -3.24 -16.39 -0.53
N LEU A 69 -2.17 -16.49 -1.34
CA LEU A 69 -0.85 -15.97 -0.99
C LEU A 69 -0.86 -14.45 -0.84
N LEU A 70 -1.54 -13.71 -1.72
CA LEU A 70 -1.65 -12.26 -1.57
C LEU A 70 -2.52 -11.87 -0.38
N LEU A 71 -3.64 -12.56 -0.15
CA LEU A 71 -4.50 -12.31 1.01
C LEU A 71 -3.76 -12.53 2.32
N GLU A 72 -2.93 -13.57 2.44
CA GLU A 72 -2.08 -13.82 3.61
C GLU A 72 -1.14 -12.63 3.86
N ARG A 73 -0.37 -12.22 2.84
CA ARG A 73 0.55 -11.07 2.93
C ARG A 73 -0.16 -9.76 3.27
N ILE A 74 -1.32 -9.52 2.68
CA ILE A 74 -2.16 -8.34 2.95
C ILE A 74 -2.62 -8.37 4.41
N CYS A 75 -3.11 -9.51 4.88
CA CYS A 75 -3.60 -9.65 6.25
C CYS A 75 -2.50 -9.42 7.29
N GLU A 76 -1.34 -10.03 7.10
CA GLU A 76 -0.19 -9.87 7.99
C GLU A 76 0.22 -8.39 8.08
N LYS A 77 0.51 -7.78 6.92
CA LYS A 77 0.96 -6.38 6.85
C LYS A 77 -0.08 -5.41 7.41
N LEU A 78 -1.36 -5.57 7.05
CA LEU A 78 -2.41 -4.70 7.54
C LEU A 78 -2.56 -4.80 9.07
N THR A 79 -2.49 -6.01 9.62
CA THR A 79 -2.59 -6.22 11.07
C THR A 79 -1.45 -5.52 11.80
N GLU A 80 -0.21 -5.64 11.33
CA GLU A 80 0.93 -4.93 11.92
C GLU A 80 0.74 -3.41 11.92
N GLN A 81 0.28 -2.85 10.80
CA GLN A 81 0.05 -1.41 10.69
C GLN A 81 -1.13 -0.94 11.57
N LEU A 82 -2.19 -1.75 11.69
CA LEU A 82 -3.31 -1.46 12.58
C LEU A 82 -2.91 -1.51 14.06
N LYS A 83 -2.04 -2.44 14.46
CA LYS A 83 -1.51 -2.50 15.84
C LYS A 83 -0.72 -1.24 16.22
N LEU A 84 -0.11 -0.58 15.23
CA LEU A 84 0.56 0.73 15.40
C LEU A 84 -0.43 1.89 15.37
N ALA A 85 -1.45 1.86 14.50
CA ALA A 85 -2.42 2.94 14.35
C ALA A 85 -3.48 3.02 15.46
N LEU A 86 -3.85 1.87 16.02
CA LEU A 86 -4.92 1.77 17.02
C LEU A 86 -4.44 2.20 18.41
N PRO A 87 -5.35 2.77 19.23
CA PRO A 87 -5.12 2.96 20.65
C PRO A 87 -4.66 1.67 21.34
N GLU A 88 -3.80 1.78 22.36
CA GLU A 88 -3.21 0.63 23.06
C GLU A 88 -4.26 -0.33 23.63
N ASP A 89 -5.39 0.18 24.10
CA ASP A 89 -6.53 -0.59 24.62
C ASP A 89 -7.37 -1.27 23.54
N GLN A 90 -7.07 -1.02 22.26
CA GLN A 90 -7.83 -1.54 21.11
C GLN A 90 -6.96 -2.35 20.13
N VAL A 91 -5.70 -2.62 20.47
CA VAL A 91 -4.76 -3.36 19.61
C VAL A 91 -5.30 -4.74 19.22
N ASP A 92 -6.05 -5.39 20.11
CA ASP A 92 -6.65 -6.70 19.86
C ASP A 92 -7.73 -6.67 18.76
N ARG A 93 -8.29 -5.50 18.45
CA ARG A 93 -9.24 -5.33 17.34
C ARG A 93 -8.57 -5.37 15.97
N ALA A 94 -7.24 -5.25 15.89
CA ALA A 94 -6.52 -5.23 14.63
C ALA A 94 -6.82 -6.48 13.77
N GLU A 95 -6.82 -7.67 14.39
CA GLU A 95 -7.06 -8.93 13.68
C GLU A 95 -8.50 -9.06 13.18
N GLU A 96 -9.46 -8.56 13.95
CA GLU A 96 -10.88 -8.52 13.55
C GLU A 96 -11.08 -7.60 12.35
N ILE A 97 -10.52 -6.38 12.40
CA ILE A 97 -10.60 -5.40 11.31
C ILE A 97 -9.94 -5.96 10.04
N THR A 98 -8.75 -6.57 10.17
CA THR A 98 -8.07 -7.21 9.04
C THR A 98 -8.92 -8.32 8.43
N ARG A 99 -9.54 -9.17 9.25
CA ARG A 99 -10.39 -10.27 8.77
C ARG A 99 -11.60 -9.74 7.99
N GLU A 100 -12.24 -8.69 8.51
CA GLU A 100 -13.36 -8.05 7.83
C GLU A 100 -12.93 -7.37 6.52
N PHE A 101 -11.76 -6.72 6.52
CA PHE A 101 -11.17 -6.15 5.31
C PHE A 101 -10.99 -7.23 4.23
N ALA A 102 -10.35 -8.35 4.56
CA ALA A 102 -10.13 -9.46 3.63
C ALA A 102 -11.45 -10.05 3.10
N ARG A 103 -12.47 -10.19 3.97
CA ARG A 103 -13.80 -10.70 3.59
C ARG A 103 -14.51 -9.82 2.56
N ARG A 104 -14.27 -8.51 2.57
CA ARG A 104 -14.90 -7.55 1.65
C ARG A 104 -14.20 -7.44 0.29
N LEU A 105 -12.92 -7.84 0.18
CA LEU A 105 -12.14 -7.70 -1.05
C LEU A 105 -12.78 -8.33 -2.29
N PRO A 106 -13.40 -9.53 -2.24
CA PRO A 106 -14.07 -10.10 -3.41
C PRO A 106 -15.26 -9.25 -3.91
N GLN A 107 -16.00 -8.62 -2.98
CA GLN A 107 -17.12 -7.74 -3.34
C GLN A 107 -16.59 -6.45 -3.99
N VAL A 108 -15.52 -5.88 -3.45
CA VAL A 108 -14.83 -4.72 -4.03
C VAL A 108 -14.32 -5.04 -5.43
N GLN A 109 -13.69 -6.21 -5.63
CA GLN A 109 -13.22 -6.64 -6.94
C GLN A 109 -14.37 -6.74 -7.96
N LYS A 110 -15.51 -7.32 -7.57
CA LYS A 110 -16.68 -7.43 -8.43
C LYS A 110 -17.20 -6.05 -8.86
N LEU A 111 -17.35 -5.12 -7.91
CA LEU A 111 -17.80 -3.75 -8.20
C LEU A 111 -16.85 -3.04 -9.16
N LEU A 112 -15.54 -3.21 -8.99
CA LEU A 112 -14.55 -2.59 -9.86
C LEU A 112 -14.52 -3.19 -11.28
N LEU A 113 -14.89 -4.46 -11.44
CA LEU A 113 -15.01 -5.09 -12.76
C LEU A 113 -16.31 -4.72 -13.48
N GLU A 114 -17.34 -4.32 -12.75
CA GLU A 114 -18.61 -3.81 -13.30
C GLU A 114 -18.49 -2.35 -13.81
N ASP A 115 -17.48 -1.60 -13.35
CA ASP A 115 -17.17 -0.21 -13.75
C ASP A 115 -15.71 -0.08 -14.26
N PRO A 116 -15.42 -0.50 -15.50
CA PRO A 116 -14.08 -0.47 -16.07
C PRO A 116 -13.53 0.95 -16.34
N ASP A 117 -14.41 1.97 -16.44
CA ASP A 117 -13.99 3.36 -16.69
C ASP A 117 -13.45 4.03 -15.41
N ALA A 118 -13.99 3.68 -14.23
CA ALA A 118 -13.50 4.19 -12.93
C ALA A 118 -12.10 3.68 -12.53
N THR A 119 -11.63 2.58 -13.13
CA THR A 119 -10.35 1.97 -12.79
C THR A 119 -9.13 2.68 -13.39
N PHE A 120 -9.34 3.50 -14.42
CA PHE A 120 -8.28 4.04 -15.25
C PHE A 120 -7.94 5.51 -14.95
N GLU A 121 -8.92 6.34 -14.56
CA GLU A 121 -8.72 7.79 -14.45
C GLU A 121 -8.09 8.28 -13.12
N SER A 122 -7.89 7.42 -12.13
CA SER A 122 -7.59 7.86 -10.75
C SER A 122 -6.10 7.95 -10.37
N ASP A 123 -5.15 7.61 -11.25
CA ASP A 123 -3.71 7.76 -10.99
C ASP A 123 -3.00 8.64 -12.04
N PRO A 124 -2.82 9.96 -11.79
CA PRO A 124 -2.05 10.83 -12.67
C PRO A 124 -0.56 10.48 -12.78
N ALA A 125 -0.05 9.48 -12.04
CA ALA A 125 1.29 8.93 -12.16
C ALA A 125 1.35 7.57 -12.90
N ALA A 126 0.21 6.99 -13.27
CA ALA A 126 0.17 5.83 -14.15
C ALA A 126 0.47 6.30 -15.58
N ALA A 127 1.69 6.02 -16.06
CA ALA A 127 1.97 6.16 -17.49
C ALA A 127 0.96 5.33 -18.28
N PRO A 128 0.37 5.85 -19.37
CA PRO A 128 -0.59 5.10 -20.15
C PRO A 128 0.07 3.82 -20.64
N ALA A 129 -0.55 2.67 -20.37
CA ALA A 129 -0.15 1.43 -21.01
C ALA A 129 -0.23 1.60 -22.54
N PRO A 130 0.68 1.02 -23.33
CA PRO A 130 0.56 1.05 -24.77
C PRO A 130 -0.76 0.40 -25.15
N VAL A 131 -1.64 1.19 -25.76
CA VAL A 131 -2.87 0.71 -26.39
C VAL A 131 -2.49 -0.51 -27.23
N LEU A 132 -3.05 -1.67 -26.92
CA LEU A 132 -2.97 -2.84 -27.79
C LEU A 132 -3.69 -2.48 -29.08
N LYS A 133 -2.94 -1.92 -30.04
CA LYS A 133 -3.42 -1.69 -31.40
C LYS A 133 -3.78 -3.04 -31.98
N ASN A 134 -5.05 -3.20 -32.34
CA ASN A 134 -5.51 -4.35 -33.09
C ASN A 134 -4.64 -4.51 -34.36
N PRO A 135 -4.25 -5.74 -34.73
CA PRO A 135 -3.53 -6.00 -35.97
C PRO A 135 -4.50 -5.78 -37.15
N GLY A 136 -4.66 -4.51 -37.53
CA GLY A 136 -5.60 -4.07 -38.55
C GLY A 136 -5.54 -2.56 -38.85
N ASP A 137 -4.89 -1.75 -38.01
CA ASP A 137 -4.74 -0.32 -38.29
C ASP A 137 -3.71 -0.07 -39.41
N PRO A 138 -4.13 0.51 -40.56
CA PRO A 138 -3.23 0.81 -41.65
C PRO A 138 -2.32 1.98 -41.27
N PHE A 139 -1.00 1.71 -41.33
CA PHE A 139 0.11 2.63 -41.59
C PHE A 139 -0.09 4.12 -41.28
N VAL A 140 0.65 4.61 -40.28
CA VAL A 140 1.39 5.87 -40.44
C VAL A 140 2.79 5.67 -39.86
N TYR A 141 3.74 5.30 -40.72
CA TYR A 141 5.15 5.64 -40.52
C TYR A 141 5.32 7.08 -40.98
N THR A 142 5.82 7.97 -40.14
CA THR A 142 6.50 9.18 -40.57
C THR A 142 7.51 9.55 -39.48
N ILE A 143 8.78 9.26 -39.83
CA ILE A 143 10.10 9.77 -39.39
C ILE A 143 10.28 10.17 -37.93
#